data_AF-A0A6I3U5P6-F1
#
_entry.id   AF-A0A6I3U5P6-F1
#
_cell.length_a   1.000
_cell.length_b   1.000
_cell.length_c   1.000
_cell.angle_alpha   90.00
_cell.angle_beta   90.00
_cell.angle_gamma   90.00
#
_symmetry.space_group_name_H-M   'P 1'
#
loop_
_entity.id
_entity.type
_entity.pdbx_description
1 polymer ?
#
loop_
_entity_poly.entity_id
_entity_poly.type
_entity_poly.pdbx_seq_one_letter_code
_entity_poly.pdbx_strand_id
1 'polypeptide(L)' 'HQYPLYSLQDAFSREELEAFDARVRKELPQPTYICELKIDGLSISLTYEKGILVVGATRGDGSIGENITENLKRVKDIP' A
#
# COMPACT_ATOMS: atom_id res chain seq x y z
N HIS A 1 10.56 -7.45 -4.00
CA HIS A 1 10.20 -6.67 -2.80
C HIS A 1 10.67 -7.39 -1.55
N GLN A 2 11.25 -6.69 -0.57
CA GLN A 2 11.68 -7.32 0.70
C GLN A 2 10.47 -7.87 1.48
N TYR A 3 9.33 -7.17 1.39
CA TYR A 3 8.04 -7.61 1.91
C TYR A 3 7.02 -7.63 0.76
N PRO A 4 6.15 -8.66 0.66
CA PRO A 4 5.11 -8.69 -0.36
C PRO A 4 4.14 -7.50 -0.23
N LEU A 5 3.76 -6.92 -1.36
CA LEU A 5 2.72 -5.90 -1.47
C LEU A 5 1.35 -6.58 -1.66
N TYR A 6 0.58 -6.67 -0.58
CA TYR A 6 -0.75 -7.27 -0.60
C TYR A 6 -1.79 -6.41 -1.33
N SER A 7 -2.85 -7.06 -1.78
CA SER A 7 -4.08 -6.40 -2.24
C SER A 7 -5.06 -6.26 -1.08
N LEU A 8 -5.84 -5.18 -1.09
CA LEU A 8 -6.98 -5.02 -0.19
C LEU A 8 -8.23 -5.65 -0.81
N GLN A 9 -9.14 -6.09 0.04
CA GLN A 9 -10.49 -6.44 -0.38
C GLN A 9 -11.32 -5.17 -0.57
N ASP A 10 -12.11 -5.13 -1.63
CA ASP A 10 -13.04 -4.02 -1.86
C ASP A 10 -14.31 -4.20 -1.04
N ALA A 11 -14.97 -3.07 -0.76
CA ALA A 11 -16.33 -3.01 -0.25
C ALA A 11 -17.09 -1.93 -1.04
N PHE A 12 -18.25 -2.29 -1.57
CA PHE A 12 -19.07 -1.45 -2.44
C PHE A 12 -20.39 -1.03 -1.79
N SER A 13 -20.69 -1.56 -0.60
CA SER A 13 -21.89 -1.24 0.15
C SER A 13 -21.62 -0.97 1.62
N ARG A 14 -22.61 -0.37 2.30
CA ARG A 14 -22.53 -0.13 3.75
C ARG A 14 -22.52 -1.44 4.52
N GLU A 15 -23.30 -2.41 4.07
CA GLU A 15 -23.45 -3.73 4.68
C GLU A 15 -22.13 -4.52 4.64
N GLU A 16 -21.38 -4.41 3.53
CA GLU A 16 -20.05 -5.02 3.40
C GLU A 16 -19.04 -4.42 4.37
N LEU A 17 -19.08 -3.09 4.57
CA LEU A 17 -18.24 -2.40 5.57
C LEU A 17 -18.62 -2.80 7.00
N GLU A 18 -19.90 -2.93 7.31
CA GLU A 18 -20.38 -3.38 8.62
C GLU A 18 -19.99 -4.84 8.89
N ALA A 19 -20.04 -5.69 7.87
CA ALA A 19 -19.56 -7.07 7.97
C ALA A 19 -18.05 -7.13 8.19
N PHE A 20 -17.26 -6.22 7.59
CA PHE A 20 -15.83 -6.07 7.87
C PHE A 20 -15.58 -5.64 9.32
N ASP A 21 -16.23 -4.58 9.81
CA ASP A 21 -16.11 -4.10 11.20
C ASP A 21 -16.49 -5.21 12.20
N ALA A 22 -17.56 -5.95 11.93
CA ALA A 22 -17.98 -7.08 12.76
C ALA A 22 -16.92 -8.20 12.84
N ARG A 23 -16.16 -8.46 11.75
CA ARG A 23 -15.03 -9.41 11.79
C ARG A 23 -13.88 -8.87 12.63
N VAL A 24 -13.52 -7.59 12.46
CA VAL A 24 -12.44 -6.96 13.22
C VAL A 24 -12.75 -6.94 14.71
N ARG A 25 -13.99 -6.61 15.11
CA ARG A 25 -14.41 -6.53 16.52
C ARG A 25 -14.37 -7.86 17.27
N LYS A 26 -14.42 -8.98 16.55
CA LYS A 26 -14.23 -10.31 17.17
C LYS A 26 -12.80 -10.50 17.68
N GLU A 27 -11.82 -9.91 16.99
CA GLU A 27 -10.40 -9.98 17.34
C GLU A 27 -9.96 -8.81 18.23
N LEU A 28 -10.53 -7.62 18.02
CA LEU A 28 -10.23 -6.40 18.75
C LEU A 28 -11.52 -5.66 19.14
N PRO A 29 -12.00 -5.75 20.39
CA PRO A 29 -13.34 -5.26 20.78
C PRO A 29 -13.62 -3.78 20.52
N GLN A 30 -12.61 -2.92 20.61
CA GLN A 30 -12.73 -1.47 20.41
C GLN A 30 -11.65 -0.97 19.43
N PRO A 31 -11.81 -1.22 18.12
CA PRO A 31 -10.86 -0.79 17.12
C PRO A 31 -11.00 0.71 16.86
N THR A 32 -9.88 1.36 16.54
CA THR A 32 -9.87 2.69 15.93
C THR A 32 -9.44 2.54 14.47
N TYR A 33 -10.14 3.21 13.56
CA TYR A 33 -9.86 3.15 12.13
C TYR A 33 -9.19 4.44 11.65
N ILE A 34 -8.34 4.30 10.63
CA ILE A 34 -7.83 5.40 9.82
C ILE A 34 -8.50 5.30 8.45
N CYS A 35 -9.02 6.41 7.96
CA CYS A 35 -9.62 6.50 6.63
C CYS A 35 -8.75 7.41 5.76
N GLU A 36 -8.29 6.88 4.64
CA GLU A 36 -7.48 7.62 3.66
C GLU A 36 -8.14 7.52 2.29
N LEU A 37 -7.86 8.50 1.42
CA LEU A 37 -8.33 8.48 0.05
C LEU A 37 -7.60 7.36 -0.71
N LYS A 38 -8.37 6.51 -1.41
CA LYS A 38 -7.80 5.52 -2.32
C LYS A 38 -7.32 6.24 -3.59
N ILE A 39 -6.02 6.50 -3.66
CA ILE A 39 -5.41 7.15 -4.83
C ILE A 39 -5.46 6.19 -6.02
N ASP A 40 -6.01 6.67 -7.13
CA ASP A 40 -6.00 5.94 -8.39
C ASP A 40 -4.69 6.20 -9.13
N GLY A 41 -3.76 5.26 -8.99
CA GLY A 41 -2.42 5.37 -9.55
C GLY A 41 -1.73 4.02 -9.59
N LEU A 42 -0.42 4.04 -9.81
CA LEU A 42 0.39 2.82 -9.83
C LEU A 42 1.10 2.65 -8.49
N SER A 43 0.90 1.50 -7.86
CA SER A 43 1.62 1.16 -6.64
C SER A 43 3.11 0.94 -6.93
N ILE A 44 3.96 1.62 -6.15
CA ILE A 44 5.42 1.51 -6.19
C ILE A 44 5.95 1.20 -4.79
N SER A 45 7.14 0.63 -4.72
CA SER A 45 7.90 0.44 -3.49
C SER A 45 9.21 1.23 -3.58
N LEU A 46 9.55 1.92 -2.51
CA LEU A 46 10.77 2.72 -2.39
C LEU A 46 11.59 2.19 -1.22
N THR A 47 12.81 1.73 -1.50
CA THR A 47 13.76 1.31 -0.49
C THR A 47 14.78 2.42 -0.26
N TYR A 48 14.88 2.85 0.99
CA TYR A 48 15.83 3.85 1.44
C TYR A 48 16.86 3.22 2.37
N GLU A 49 18.15 3.50 2.15
CA GLU A 49 19.24 3.14 3.05
C GLU A 49 19.93 4.41 3.52
N LYS A 50 20.04 4.59 4.85
CA LYS A 50 20.62 5.80 5.46
C LYS A 50 19.99 7.10 4.92
N GLY A 51 18.69 7.05 4.64
CA GLY A 51 17.94 8.19 4.08
C GLY A 51 18.11 8.42 2.58
N ILE A 52 18.84 7.56 1.87
CA ILE A 52 19.10 7.68 0.43
C ILE A 52 18.26 6.64 -0.33
N LEU A 53 17.53 7.07 -1.36
CA LEU A 53 16.79 6.17 -2.24
C LEU A 53 17.77 5.26 -3.00
N VAL A 54 17.74 3.96 -2.69
CA VAL A 54 18.60 2.96 -3.35
C VAL A 54 17.87 2.18 -4.44
N VAL A 55 16.58 1.90 -4.25
CA VAL A 55 15.76 1.14 -5.21
C VAL A 55 14.33 1.68 -5.20
N GLY A 56 13.79 1.93 -6.39
CA GLY A 56 12.37 2.14 -6.61
C GLY A 56 11.84 1.12 -7.62
N ALA A 57 10.76 0.43 -7.30
CA ALA A 57 10.21 -0.63 -8.13
C ALA A 57 8.69 -0.56 -8.27
N THR A 58 8.16 -1.02 -9.41
CA THR A 58 6.72 -1.21 -9.59
C THR A 58 6.20 -2.32 -8.66
N ARG A 59 4.89 -2.35 -8.39
CA ARG A 59 4.29 -3.46 -7.63
C ARG A 59 4.50 -4.82 -8.32
N GLY A 60 4.33 -4.89 -9.64
CA GLY A 60 4.32 -6.15 -10.38
C GLY A 60 3.27 -7.12 -9.84
N ASP A 61 3.69 -8.35 -9.52
CA ASP A 61 2.83 -9.38 -8.92
C ASP A 61 2.69 -9.25 -7.39
N GLY A 62 3.31 -8.23 -6.80
CA GLY A 62 3.36 -7.99 -5.36
C GLY A 62 4.59 -8.58 -4.68
N SER A 63 5.30 -9.52 -5.30
CA SER A 63 6.56 -10.10 -4.81
C SER A 63 7.76 -9.65 -5.65
N ILE A 64 7.61 -9.65 -6.97
CA ILE A 64 8.59 -9.21 -7.96
C ILE A 64 8.00 -8.04 -8.74
N GLY A 65 8.80 -6.98 -8.86
CA GLY A 65 8.47 -5.77 -9.62
C GLY A 65 9.64 -5.34 -10.48
N GLU A 66 9.38 -4.41 -11.38
CA GLU A 66 10.39 -3.87 -12.29
C GLU A 66 11.14 -2.71 -11.63
N ASN A 67 12.47 -2.67 -11.79
CA ASN A 67 13.27 -1.56 -11.27
C ASN A 67 13.08 -0.33 -12.15
N ILE A 68 12.51 0.73 -11.57
CA ILE A 68 12.22 2.02 -12.22
C ILE A 68 12.83 3.18 -11.43
N THR A 69 13.92 2.93 -10.69
CA THR A 69 14.56 3.89 -9.77
C THR A 69 14.89 5.21 -10.45
N GLU A 70 15.48 5.16 -11.66
CA GLU A 70 15.86 6.37 -12.39
C GLU A 70 14.64 7.21 -12.80
N ASN A 71 13.52 6.59 -13.13
CA ASN A 71 12.28 7.30 -13.44
C ASN A 71 11.73 7.97 -12.17
N LEU A 72 11.75 7.25 -11.04
CA LEU A 72 11.23 7.75 -9.76
C LEU A 72 12.05 8.91 -9.19
N LYS A 73 13.36 8.95 -9.40
CA LYS A 73 14.21 10.12 -9.08
C LYS A 73 13.78 11.43 -9.76
N ARG A 74 12.95 11.36 -10.80
CA ARG A 74 12.42 12.54 -11.50
C ARG A 74 11.09 13.03 -10.92
N VAL A 75 10.48 12.28 -10.02
CA VAL A 75 9.25 12.68 -9.31
C VAL A 75 9.63 13.58 -8.15
N LYS A 76 9.24 14.86 -8.22
CA LYS A 76 9.70 15.90 -7.29
C LYS A 76 9.31 15.67 -5.82
N ASP A 77 8.20 14.97 -5.60
CA ASP A 77 7.68 14.70 -4.26
C ASP A 77 8.32 13.46 -3.62
N ILE A 78 9.15 12.71 -4.37
CA ILE A 78 9.97 11.62 -3.83
C ILE A 78 11.27 12.24 -3.33
N PRO A 79 11.56 12.18 -2.01
CA PRO A 79 12.76 12.74 -1.42
C PRO A 79 14.02 11.95 -1.78
#